data_AF-A0A2V7T4H4-F1
#
_entry.id   AF-A0A2V7T4H4-F1
#
_cell.length_a   1.000
_cell.length_b   1.000
_cell.length_c   1.000
_cell.angle_alpha   90.00
_cell.angle_beta   90.00
_cell.angle_gamma   90.00
#
_symmetry.space_group_name_H-M   'P 1'
#
loop_
_entity.id
_entity.type
_entity.pdbx_description
1 polymer ?
#
loop_
_entity_poly.entity_id
_entity_poly.type
_entity_poly.pdbx_seq_one_letter_code
_entity_poly.pdbx_strand_id
1 'polypeptide(L)'
;MVRKLNNFDEWIDYFRSWQDSIGLPQGELRNFKFEAKFGDQEVPHIEFGHYKGQRKWPTVMHIPDQRIRDALLNLIVYQGDT
;
A
#
# COMPACT_ATOMS: atom_id res chain seq x y z
N MET A 1 15.10 2.03 24.54
CA MET A 1 15.32 0.89 23.63
C MET A 1 14.15 0.88 22.65
N VAL A 2 14.41 1.00 21.35
CA VAL A 2 13.34 1.02 20.33
C VAL A 2 12.79 -0.40 20.19
N ARG A 3 11.47 -0.56 20.29
CA ARG A 3 10.82 -1.87 20.12
C ARG A 3 10.93 -2.26 18.64
N LYS A 4 11.53 -3.42 18.36
CA LYS A 4 11.49 -4.00 17.00
C LYS A 4 10.07 -4.47 16.72
N LEU A 5 9.52 -4.11 15.57
CA LEU A 5 8.21 -4.51 15.09
C LEU A 5 8.39 -5.47 13.91
N ASN A 6 7.68 -6.59 13.90
CA ASN A 6 7.85 -7.65 12.89
C ASN A 6 6.77 -7.60 11.79
N ASN A 7 5.63 -6.98 12.05
CA ASN A 7 4.49 -6.92 11.13
C ASN A 7 3.60 -5.70 11.42
N PHE A 8 2.56 -5.53 10.60
CA PHE A 8 1.63 -4.41 10.69
C PHE A 8 0.76 -4.45 11.96
N ASP A 9 0.35 -5.63 12.43
CA ASP A 9 -0.48 -5.76 13.64
C ASP A 9 0.29 -5.30 14.88
N GLU A 10 1.56 -5.68 15.01
CA GLU A 10 2.44 -5.21 16.08
C GLU A 10 2.62 -3.68 16.03
N TRP A 11 2.68 -3.10 14.83
CA TRP A 11 2.74 -1.65 14.65
C TRP A 11 1.43 -0.97 15.07
N ILE A 12 0.26 -1.52 14.72
CA ILE A 12 -1.05 -1.00 15.16
C ILE A 12 -1.13 -1.00 16.70
N ASP A 13 -0.74 -2.08 17.34
CA ASP A 13 -0.78 -2.19 18.80
C ASP A 13 0.15 -1.18 19.46
N TYR A 14 1.36 -1.01 18.91
CA TYR A 14 2.30 0.00 19.37
C TYR A 14 1.74 1.41 19.19
N PHE A 15 1.14 1.71 18.04
CA PHE A 15 0.52 2.99 17.74
C PHE A 15 -0.61 3.32 18.72
N ARG A 16 -1.49 2.35 19.01
CA ARG A 16 -2.57 2.52 20.01
C ARG A 16 -2.03 2.78 21.41
N SER A 17 -1.01 2.03 21.84
CA SER A 17 -0.36 2.25 23.13
C SER A 17 0.28 3.64 23.23
N TRP A 18 0.89 4.12 22.15
CA TRP A 18 1.42 5.47 22.08
C TRP A 18 0.31 6.54 22.17
N GLN A 19 -0.80 6.38 21.47
CA GLN A 19 -1.97 7.29 21.55
C GLN A 19 -2.51 7.39 22.99
N ASP A 20 -2.62 6.25 23.68
CA ASP A 20 -3.00 6.21 25.10
C ASP A 20 -1.98 6.97 25.96
N SER A 21 -0.67 6.80 25.71
CA SER A 21 0.40 7.43 26.49
C SER A 21 0.42 8.95 26.43
N ILE A 22 0.00 9.54 25.30
CA ILE A 22 -0.04 11.00 25.11
C ILE A 22 -1.38 11.63 25.52
N GLY A 23 -2.33 10.82 26.01
CA GLY A 23 -3.65 11.27 26.43
C GLY A 23 -4.56 11.68 25.27
N LEU A 24 -4.36 11.11 24.07
CA LEU A 24 -5.19 11.42 22.90
C LEU A 24 -6.66 11.04 23.19
N PRO A 25 -7.64 11.95 23.00
CA PRO A 25 -9.05 11.64 23.25
C PRO A 25 -9.52 10.47 22.37
N GLN A 26 -9.97 9.41 23.03
CA GLN A 26 -10.25 8.09 22.45
C GLN A 26 -11.57 8.00 21.67
N GLY A 27 -12.07 9.12 21.13
CA GLY A 27 -13.37 9.23 20.45
C GLY A 27 -13.40 8.51 19.09
N GLU A 28 -13.87 9.21 18.05
CA GLU A 28 -14.03 8.62 16.70
C GLU A 28 -12.73 8.01 16.13
N LEU A 29 -11.56 8.49 16.57
CA LEU A 29 -10.25 7.99 16.16
C LEU A 29 -10.02 6.51 16.51
N ARG A 30 -10.60 5.99 17.60
CA ARG A 30 -10.42 4.59 18.00
C ARG A 30 -11.29 3.63 17.17
N ASN A 31 -12.35 4.14 16.57
CA ASN A 31 -13.25 3.39 15.69
C ASN A 31 -12.72 3.29 14.26
N PHE A 32 -11.67 4.04 13.93
CA PHE A 32 -11.03 3.94 12.63
C PHE A 32 -10.42 2.55 12.43
N LYS A 33 -10.79 1.89 11.34
CA LYS A 33 -10.27 0.58 10.94
C LYS A 33 -9.36 0.75 9.74
N PHE A 34 -8.19 0.13 9.81
CA PHE A 34 -7.35 -0.05 8.64
C PHE A 34 -7.96 -1.13 7.77
N GLU A 35 -8.38 -0.75 6.56
CA GLU A 35 -9.02 -1.63 5.59
C GLU A 35 -8.35 -1.45 4.23
N ALA A 36 -8.16 -2.55 3.51
CA ALA A 36 -7.69 -2.49 2.13
C ALA A 36 -8.81 -1.94 1.24
N LYS A 37 -8.53 -0.85 0.53
CA LYS A 37 -9.45 -0.24 -0.43
C LYS A 37 -8.90 -0.46 -1.83
N PHE A 38 -9.72 -1.05 -2.69
CA PHE A 38 -9.40 -1.27 -4.10
C PHE A 38 -10.36 -0.42 -4.95
N GLY A 39 -9.81 0.28 -5.93
CA GLY A 39 -10.59 1.03 -6.91
C GLY A 39 -10.79 0.23 -8.19
N ASP A 40 -11.84 0.58 -8.94
CA ASP A 40 -12.06 0.04 -10.28
C ASP A 40 -11.02 0.59 -11.28
N GLN A 41 -10.79 -0.16 -12.36
CA GLN A 41 -10.00 0.34 -13.47
C GLN A 41 -10.80 1.37 -14.27
N GLU A 42 -10.29 2.59 -14.39
CA GLU A 42 -10.94 3.65 -15.17
C GLU A 42 -11.06 3.30 -16.67
N VAL A 43 -10.01 2.69 -17.23
CA VAL A 43 -9.99 2.20 -18.61
C VAL A 43 -9.25 0.85 -18.70
N PRO A 44 -9.65 -0.05 -19.62
CA PRO A 44 -9.12 -1.42 -19.70
C PRO A 44 -7.81 -1.55 -20.49
N HIS A 45 -7.35 -0.48 -21.16
CA HIS A 45 -6.16 -0.51 -22.02
C HIS A 45 -5.07 0.43 -21.50
N ILE A 46 -3.82 0.12 -21.83
CA ILE A 46 -2.65 0.94 -21.50
C ILE A 46 -2.69 2.20 -22.39
N GLU A 47 -2.57 3.36 -21.77
CA GLU A 47 -2.85 4.65 -22.43
C GLU A 47 -1.59 5.31 -23.00
N PHE A 48 -0.40 4.87 -22.57
CA PHE A 48 0.87 5.51 -22.92
C PHE A 48 2.03 4.50 -23.06
N GLY A 49 3.15 5.00 -23.59
CA GLY A 49 4.40 4.25 -23.71
C GLY A 49 4.37 3.14 -24.77
N HIS A 50 5.31 2.21 -24.66
CA HIS A 50 5.54 1.16 -25.66
C HIS A 50 4.36 0.17 -25.80
N TYR A 51 3.61 -0.06 -24.72
CA TYR A 51 2.47 -0.99 -24.69
C TYR A 51 1.11 -0.31 -24.94
N LYS A 52 1.10 0.94 -25.42
CA LYS A 52 -0.14 1.69 -25.67
C LYS A 52 -1.12 0.90 -26.55
N GLY A 53 -2.39 0.86 -26.14
CA GLY A 53 -3.46 0.15 -26.83
C GLY A 53 -3.60 -1.33 -26.45
N GLN A 54 -2.63 -1.91 -25.74
CA GLN A 54 -2.77 -3.27 -25.19
C GLN A 54 -3.65 -3.27 -23.93
N ARG A 55 -4.20 -4.43 -23.56
CA ARG A 55 -4.95 -4.56 -22.28
C ARG A 55 -4.04 -4.30 -21.09
N LYS A 56 -4.57 -3.62 -20.06
CA LYS A 56 -3.87 -3.48 -18.76
C LYS A 56 -3.59 -4.85 -18.17
N TRP A 57 -2.46 -4.98 -17.48
CA TRP A 57 -2.01 -6.22 -16.86
C TRP A 57 -2.82 -6.50 -15.59
N PRO A 58 -3.60 -7.61 -15.52
CA PRO A 58 -4.41 -7.91 -14.34
C PRO A 58 -3.57 -8.31 -13.12
N THR A 59 -2.40 -8.90 -13.36
CA THR A 59 -1.46 -9.30 -12.31
C THR A 59 -0.03 -9.07 -12.77
N VAL A 60 0.92 -9.04 -11.82
CA VAL A 60 2.36 -8.89 -12.10
C VAL A 60 2.92 -9.95 -13.05
N MET A 61 2.27 -11.12 -13.15
CA MET A 61 2.68 -12.22 -14.04
C MET A 61 2.39 -11.93 -15.52
N HIS A 62 1.51 -10.96 -15.80
CA HIS A 62 1.18 -10.54 -17.17
C HIS A 62 2.13 -9.48 -17.71
N ILE A 63 3.03 -8.95 -16.86
CA ILE A 63 4.03 -7.96 -17.27
C ILE A 63 5.10 -8.69 -18.08
N PRO A 64 5.32 -8.32 -19.36
CA PRO A 64 6.16 -9.11 -20.27
C PRO A 64 7.67 -8.92 -20.04
N ASP A 65 8.10 -7.80 -19.42
CA ASP A 65 9.50 -7.50 -19.14
C ASP A 65 9.77 -7.52 -17.63
N GLN A 66 10.71 -8.37 -17.22
CA GLN A 66 11.12 -8.50 -15.81
C GLN A 66 11.57 -7.18 -15.20
N ARG A 67 12.25 -6.32 -15.96
CA ARG A 67 12.72 -5.01 -15.47
C ARG A 67 11.57 -4.07 -15.15
N ILE A 68 10.48 -4.13 -15.92
CA ILE A 68 9.27 -3.35 -15.66
C ILE A 68 8.59 -3.86 -14.39
N ARG A 69 8.53 -5.18 -14.21
CA ARG A 69 7.99 -5.80 -12.98
C ARG A 69 8.79 -5.38 -11.75
N ASP A 70 10.11 -5.43 -11.83
CA ASP A 70 10.99 -5.06 -10.71
C ASP A 70 10.89 -3.56 -10.39
N ALA A 71 10.84 -2.70 -11.40
CA ALA A 71 10.63 -1.27 -11.22
C ALA A 71 9.27 -0.97 -10.58
N LEU A 72 8.19 -1.64 -11.02
CA LEU A 72 6.85 -1.48 -10.45
C LEU A 72 6.82 -1.87 -8.97
N LEU A 73 7.43 -3.00 -8.60
CA LEU A 73 7.48 -3.44 -7.20
C LEU A 73 8.26 -2.43 -6.34
N ASN A 74 9.35 -1.88 -6.86
CA ASN A 74 10.11 -0.84 -6.17
C ASN A 74 9.28 0.44 -5.98
N LEU A 75 8.56 0.89 -7.02
CA LEU A 75 7.68 2.06 -6.93
C LEU A 75 6.59 1.88 -5.87
N ILE A 76 5.98 0.69 -5.78
CA ILE A 76 4.98 0.38 -4.76
C ILE A 76 5.59 0.47 -3.35
N VAL A 77 6.78 -0.12 -3.16
CA VAL A 77 7.48 -0.09 -1.87
C VAL A 77 7.82 1.35 -1.48
N TYR A 78 8.38 2.13 -2.39
CA TYR A 78 8.79 3.50 -2.11
C TYR A 78 7.59 4.41 -1.82
N GLN A 79 6.49 4.27 -2.58
CA GLN A 79 5.26 5.02 -2.33
C GLN A 79 4.59 4.62 -1.00
N GLY A 80 4.76 3.37 -0.55
CA GLY A 80 4.27 2.91 0.75
C GLY A 80 5.14 3.36 1.94
N ASP A 81 6.37 3.80 1.69
CA ASP A 81 7.32 4.27 2.71
C ASP A 81 7.16 5.77 3.03
N THR A 82 6.58 6.55 2.11
CA THR A 82 6.25 7.99 2.32
C THR A 82 5.05 8.18 3.22
#